data_AF-A0A842SK58-F1
#
_entry.id   AF-A0A842SK58-F1
#
_cell.length_a   1.000
_cell.length_b   1.000
_cell.length_c   1.000
_cell.angle_alpha   90.00
_cell.angle_beta   90.00
_cell.angle_gamma   90.00
#
_symmetry.space_group_name_H-M   'P 1'
#
loop_
_entity.id
_entity.type
_entity.pdbx_description
1 polymer ?
#
loop_
_entity_poly.entity_id
_entity_poly.type
_entity_poly.pdbx_seq_one_letter_code
_entity_poly.pdbx_strand_id
1 'polypeptide(L)'
;MHPDLRLIILTLVSSSIALGISSGVSVYEAEILEGERRVEELENALIHGLEGTIHTESLGKKAFIASIVVFATPLFSCLIAVSPFIFARLGMLKTSMAGWISILLSLSTLTAVGAYMARNGKSHPLLKGTRMAFFGGIAFLVGYLLEILV
;
A
#
# COMPACT_ATOMS: atom_id res chain seq x y z
N MET A 1 26.34 13.92 -11.50
CA MET A 1 25.95 12.55 -11.14
C MET A 1 24.69 12.21 -11.93
N HIS A 2 24.75 11.32 -12.91
CA HIS A 2 23.51 10.80 -13.49
C HIS A 2 22.90 9.86 -12.44
N PRO A 3 21.65 10.07 -12.01
CA PRO A 3 21.00 9.11 -11.13
C PRO A 3 21.02 7.76 -11.85
N ASP A 4 21.68 6.78 -11.25
CA ASP A 4 21.71 5.44 -11.81
C ASP A 4 20.29 4.91 -11.78
N LEU A 5 19.64 4.96 -12.94
CA LEU A 5 18.27 4.51 -13.14
C LEU A 5 18.05 3.09 -12.61
N ARG A 6 19.11 2.27 -12.67
CA ARG A 6 19.16 0.93 -12.09
C ARG A 6 19.02 0.95 -10.56
N LEU A 7 19.70 1.85 -9.86
CA LEU A 7 19.58 2.01 -8.41
C LEU A 7 18.18 2.48 -8.03
N ILE A 8 17.62 3.47 -8.73
CA ILE A 8 16.25 3.96 -8.46
C ILE A 8 15.23 2.82 -8.58
N ILE A 9 15.25 2.09 -9.69
CA ILE A 9 14.31 0.98 -9.92
C ILE A 9 14.52 -0.12 -8.88
N LEU A 10 15.79 -0.48 -8.57
CA LEU A 10 16.09 -1.51 -7.58
C LEU A 10 15.56 -1.13 -6.20
N THR A 11 15.77 0.11 -5.76
CA THR A 11 15.31 0.61 -4.45
C THR A 11 13.78 0.67 -4.39
N LEU A 12 13.11 1.12 -5.45
CA LEU A 12 11.64 1.14 -5.51
C LEU A 12 11.07 -0.28 -5.38
N VAL A 13 11.58 -1.21 -6.18
CA VAL A 13 11.10 -2.60 -6.19
C VAL A 13 11.40 -3.30 -4.87
N SER A 14 12.63 -3.20 -4.36
CA SER A 14 13.01 -3.85 -3.09
C SER A 14 12.21 -3.30 -1.92
N SER A 15 12.02 -1.99 -1.84
CA SER A 15 11.24 -1.34 -0.77
C SER A 15 9.77 -1.74 -0.84
N SER A 16 9.18 -1.80 -2.04
CA SER A 16 7.78 -2.22 -2.20
C SER A 16 7.56 -3.69 -1.86
N ILE A 17 8.49 -4.58 -2.21
CA ILE A 17 8.44 -5.98 -1.79
C ILE A 17 8.56 -6.09 -0.27
N ALA A 18 9.55 -5.41 0.33
CA ALA A 18 9.75 -5.42 1.78
C ALA A 18 8.50 -4.92 2.52
N LEU A 19 7.93 -3.80 2.07
CA LEU A 19 6.69 -3.24 2.62
C LEU A 19 5.51 -4.19 2.44
N GLY A 20 5.37 -4.79 1.25
CA GLY A 20 4.32 -5.77 0.97
C GLY A 20 4.39 -6.97 1.90
N ILE A 21 5.57 -7.58 2.07
CA ILE A 21 5.76 -8.73 2.98
C ILE A 21 5.42 -8.32 4.40
N SER A 22 6.03 -7.23 4.89
CA SER A 22 5.87 -6.79 6.28
C SER A 22 4.42 -6.45 6.61
N SER A 23 3.73 -5.70 5.75
CA SER A 23 2.32 -5.35 5.96
C SER A 23 1.38 -6.52 5.76
N GLY A 24 1.63 -7.38 4.76
CA GLY A 24 0.82 -8.58 4.51
C GLY A 24 0.84 -9.55 5.68
N VAL A 25 2.01 -9.82 6.26
CA VAL A 25 2.13 -10.68 7.45
C VAL A 25 1.45 -10.04 8.65
N SER A 26 1.67 -8.74 8.88
CA SER A 26 1.03 -8.02 9.99
C SER A 26 -0.50 -8.07 9.93
N VAL A 27 -1.09 -7.95 8.74
CA VAL A 27 -2.55 -8.05 8.57
C VAL A 27 -3.05 -9.48 8.74
N TYR A 28 -2.30 -10.48 8.27
CA TYR A 28 -2.65 -11.89 8.48
C TYR A 28 -2.77 -12.21 9.97
N GLU A 29 -1.74 -11.87 10.75
CA GLU A 29 -1.73 -12.10 12.20
C GLU A 29 -2.83 -11.33 12.91
N ALA A 30 -3.07 -10.06 12.53
CA ALA A 30 -4.13 -9.26 13.09
C ALA A 30 -5.53 -9.85 12.84
N GLU A 31 -5.82 -10.30 11.61
CA GLU A 31 -7.11 -10.92 11.25
C GLU A 31 -7.33 -12.26 11.96
N ILE A 32 -6.28 -13.07 12.16
CA ILE A 32 -6.37 -14.30 12.95
C ILE A 32 -6.70 -13.96 14.42
N LEU A 33 -5.94 -13.05 15.02
CA LEU A 33 -6.13 -12.65 16.43
C LEU A 33 -7.51 -12.03 16.68
N GLU A 34 -7.97 -11.13 15.81
CA GLU A 34 -9.32 -10.56 15.89
C GLU A 34 -10.39 -11.62 15.64
N GLY A 35 -10.15 -12.55 14.72
CA GLY A 35 -11.02 -13.67 14.43
C GLY A 35 -11.21 -14.60 15.63
N GLU A 36 -10.11 -15.00 16.27
CA GLU A 36 -10.11 -15.87 17.45
C GLU A 36 -10.78 -15.19 18.65
N ARG A 37 -10.45 -13.93 18.94
CA ARG A 37 -11.12 -13.15 19.99
C ARG A 37 -12.62 -13.08 19.80
N ARG A 38 -13.07 -12.87 18.55
CA ARG A 38 -14.50 -12.78 18.24
C ARG A 38 -15.22 -14.12 18.44
N VAL A 39 -14.55 -15.24 18.19
CA VAL A 39 -15.09 -16.58 18.49
C VAL A 39 -15.18 -16.78 20.00
N GLU A 40 -14.14 -16.45 20.75
CA GLU A 40 -14.11 -16.56 22.22
C GLU A 40 -15.23 -15.71 22.87
N GLU A 41 -15.45 -14.48 22.39
CA GLU A 41 -16.55 -13.63 22.85
C GLU A 41 -17.93 -14.27 22.60
N LEU A 42 -18.12 -14.93 21.46
CA LEU A 42 -19.35 -15.63 21.11
C LEU A 42 -19.56 -16.89 21.97
N GLU A 43 -18.51 -17.68 22.18
CA GLU A 43 -18.56 -18.88 23.03
C GLU A 43 -18.94 -18.54 24.47
N ASN A 44 -18.34 -17.48 25.02
CA ASN A 44 -18.67 -16.98 26.36
C ASN A 44 -20.11 -16.48 26.46
N ALA A 45 -20.63 -15.82 25.40
CA ALA A 45 -22.01 -15.35 25.38
C ALA A 45 -23.04 -16.49 25.25
N LEU A 46 -22.65 -17.59 24.58
CA LEU A 46 -23.52 -18.75 24.32
C LEU A 46 -23.39 -19.86 25.36
N ILE A 47 -22.36 -19.82 26.22
CA ILE A 47 -22.00 -20.89 27.16
C ILE A 47 -21.85 -22.24 26.42
N HIS A 48 -21.31 -22.18 25.20
CA HIS A 48 -21.13 -23.33 24.32
C HIS A 48 -19.91 -23.13 23.43
N GLY A 49 -19.11 -24.18 23.22
CA GLY A 49 -17.98 -24.15 22.31
C GLY A 49 -18.43 -24.08 20.84
N LEU A 50 -17.74 -23.28 20.03
CA LEU A 50 -17.95 -23.11 18.59
C LEU A 50 -16.84 -23.79 17.76
N GLU A 51 -16.00 -24.59 18.40
CA GLU A 51 -14.93 -25.36 17.78
C GLU A 51 -15.46 -26.26 16.64
N GLY A 52 -14.83 -26.18 15.47
CA GLY A 52 -15.23 -26.96 14.30
C GLY A 52 -16.44 -26.42 13.53
N THR A 53 -16.92 -25.21 13.84
CA THR A 53 -17.94 -24.54 13.04
C THR A 53 -17.36 -23.97 11.74
N ILE A 54 -18.20 -23.78 10.71
CA ILE A 54 -17.82 -23.15 9.43
C ILE A 54 -17.19 -21.76 9.67
N HIS A 55 -17.58 -21.07 10.74
CA HIS A 55 -17.04 -19.75 11.08
C HIS A 55 -15.56 -19.83 11.46
N THR A 56 -15.18 -20.75 12.35
CA THR A 56 -13.79 -20.99 12.77
C THR A 56 -12.90 -21.46 11.62
N GLU A 57 -13.37 -22.36 10.75
CA GLU A 57 -12.56 -22.81 9.59
C GLU A 57 -12.38 -21.71 8.51
N SER A 58 -13.29 -20.72 8.46
CA SER A 58 -13.22 -19.64 7.48
C SER A 58 -12.22 -18.53 7.84
N LEU A 59 -11.80 -18.44 9.11
CA LEU A 59 -10.93 -17.37 9.60
C LEU A 59 -9.59 -17.35 8.85
N GLY A 60 -8.90 -18.49 8.78
CA GLY A 60 -7.62 -18.60 8.09
C GLY A 60 -7.70 -18.22 6.61
N LYS A 61 -8.79 -18.58 5.94
CA LYS A 61 -9.01 -18.22 4.52
C LYS A 61 -9.23 -16.72 4.34
N LYS A 62 -10.03 -16.08 5.21
CA LYS A 62 -10.26 -14.63 5.17
C LYS A 62 -8.97 -13.86 5.44
N ALA A 63 -8.24 -14.22 6.49
CA ALA A 63 -6.96 -13.62 6.83
C ALA A 63 -5.94 -13.76 5.68
N PHE A 64 -5.87 -14.94 5.06
CA PHE A 64 -4.99 -15.19 3.92
C PHE A 64 -5.33 -14.32 2.71
N ILE A 65 -6.61 -14.21 2.34
CA ILE A 65 -7.05 -13.35 1.24
C ILE A 65 -6.75 -11.88 1.55
N ALA A 66 -7.05 -11.40 2.75
CA ALA A 66 -6.76 -10.03 3.18
C ALA A 66 -5.25 -9.73 3.10
N SER A 67 -4.42 -10.64 3.59
CA SER A 67 -2.96 -10.56 3.53
C SER A 67 -2.43 -10.45 2.10
N ILE A 68 -2.93 -11.28 1.17
CA ILE A 68 -2.53 -11.22 -0.25
C ILE A 68 -2.89 -9.89 -0.87
N VAL A 69 -4.11 -9.38 -0.61
CA VAL A 69 -4.56 -8.09 -1.15
C VAL A 69 -3.66 -6.95 -0.63
N VAL A 70 -3.34 -6.96 0.66
CA VAL A 70 -2.45 -5.96 1.29
C VAL A 70 -1.03 -6.07 0.73
N PHE A 71 -0.50 -7.28 0.59
CA PHE A 71 0.82 -7.53 -0.02
C PHE A 71 0.91 -7.01 -1.46
N ALA A 72 -0.14 -7.24 -2.26
CA ALA A 72 -0.14 -6.85 -3.67
C ALA A 72 -0.29 -5.32 -3.87
N THR A 73 -0.93 -4.63 -2.93
CA THR A 73 -1.21 -3.19 -3.03
C THR A 73 0.04 -2.32 -3.30
N PRO A 74 1.12 -2.38 -2.50
CA PRO A 74 2.33 -1.59 -2.77
C PRO A 74 3.05 -2.02 -4.05
N LEU A 75 2.96 -3.29 -4.47
CA LEU A 75 3.55 -3.76 -5.73
C LEU A 75 2.87 -3.13 -6.94
N PHE A 76 1.54 -3.06 -6.95
CA PHE A 76 0.79 -2.34 -7.99
C PHE A 76 1.11 -0.84 -7.99
N SER A 77 1.21 -0.22 -6.82
CA SER A 77 1.62 1.19 -6.72
C SER A 77 3.03 1.41 -7.27
N CYS A 78 3.96 0.47 -7.02
CA CYS A 78 5.33 0.50 -7.50
C CYS A 78 5.40 0.41 -9.02
N LEU A 79 4.62 -0.50 -9.64
CA LEU A 79 4.55 -0.64 -11.10
C LEU A 79 4.19 0.69 -11.78
N ILE A 80 3.25 1.43 -11.19
CA ILE A 80 2.84 2.73 -11.70
C ILE A 80 4.01 3.72 -11.55
N ALA A 81 4.63 3.82 -10.37
CA ALA A 81 5.75 4.74 -10.10
C ALA A 81 7.01 4.45 -10.94
N VAL A 82 7.30 3.18 -11.23
CA VAL A 82 8.47 2.73 -12.02
C VAL A 82 8.27 2.93 -13.52
N SER A 83 7.03 2.97 -14.00
CA SER A 83 6.72 3.07 -15.44
C SER A 83 7.48 4.19 -16.18
N PRO A 84 7.58 5.44 -15.70
CA PRO A 84 8.26 6.52 -16.43
C PRO A 84 9.78 6.30 -16.49
N PHE A 85 10.35 5.64 -15.48
CA PHE A 85 11.76 5.29 -15.43
C PHE A 85 12.11 4.17 -16.42
N ILE A 86 11.21 3.22 -16.67
CA ILE A 86 11.39 2.22 -17.74
C ILE A 86 11.44 2.92 -19.11
N PHE A 87 10.53 3.87 -19.37
CA PHE A 87 10.56 4.66 -20.61
C PHE A 87 11.83 5.52 -20.75
N ALA A 88 12.35 6.06 -19.65
CA ALA A 88 13.64 6.75 -19.65
C ALA A 88 14.80 5.81 -20.02
N ARG A 89 14.77 4.54 -19.57
CA ARG A 89 15.77 3.52 -19.91
C ARG A 89 15.79 3.21 -21.41
N LEU A 90 14.63 3.25 -22.05
CA LEU A 90 14.49 3.00 -23.49
C LEU A 90 14.96 4.18 -24.36
N GLY A 91 15.48 5.26 -23.75
CA GLY A 91 15.98 6.44 -24.46
C GLY A 91 14.88 7.40 -24.92
N MET A 92 13.62 7.16 -24.55
CA MET A 92 12.49 8.00 -24.95
C MET A 92 12.34 9.27 -24.10
N LEU A 93 12.91 9.31 -22.89
CA LEU A 93 12.82 10.44 -21.97
C LEU A 93 14.17 10.74 -21.28
N LYS A 94 14.41 12.03 -21.01
CA LYS A 94 15.48 12.47 -20.10
C LYS A 94 15.15 12.06 -18.67
N THR A 95 16.15 11.63 -17.90
CA THR A 95 16.01 11.17 -16.51
C THR A 95 15.31 12.18 -15.61
N SER A 96 15.60 13.48 -15.79
CA SER A 96 14.94 14.56 -15.03
C SER A 96 13.43 14.63 -15.29
N MET A 97 13.02 14.47 -16.56
CA MET A 97 11.61 14.51 -16.95
C MET A 97 10.85 13.27 -16.46
N ALA A 98 11.51 12.11 -16.45
CA ALA A 98 10.94 10.87 -15.92
C ALA A 98 10.67 10.96 -14.41
N GLY A 99 11.55 11.62 -13.64
CA GLY A 99 11.33 11.88 -12.22
C GLY A 99 10.06 12.72 -11.95
N TRP A 100 9.92 13.85 -12.66
CA TRP A 100 8.73 14.70 -12.54
C TRP A 100 7.44 13.98 -12.93
N ILE A 101 7.47 13.19 -14.02
CA ILE A 101 6.31 12.40 -14.44
C ILE A 101 5.95 11.35 -13.39
N SER A 102 6.94 10.66 -12.80
CA SER A 102 6.71 9.67 -11.75
C SER A 102 6.04 10.28 -10.52
N ILE A 103 6.52 11.44 -10.05
CA ILE A 103 5.91 12.17 -8.93
C ILE A 103 4.45 12.53 -9.24
N LEU A 104 4.20 13.10 -10.42
CA LEU A 104 2.85 13.49 -10.84
C LEU A 104 1.92 12.27 -10.91
N LEU A 105 2.42 11.14 -11.44
CA LEU A 105 1.69 9.89 -11.55
C LEU A 105 1.36 9.33 -10.15
N SER A 106 2.34 9.28 -9.24
CA SER A 106 2.16 8.80 -7.86
C SER A 106 1.20 9.67 -7.04
N LEU A 107 1.25 10.99 -7.19
CA LEU A 107 0.28 11.88 -6.54
C LEU A 107 -1.12 11.72 -7.13
N SER A 108 -1.22 11.51 -8.45
CA SER A 108 -2.49 11.26 -9.12
C SER A 108 -3.13 9.95 -8.67
N THR A 109 -2.34 8.87 -8.57
CA THR A 109 -2.84 7.59 -8.06
C THR A 109 -3.27 7.69 -6.60
N LEU A 110 -2.47 8.33 -5.74
CA LEU A 110 -2.81 8.53 -4.34
C LEU A 110 -4.12 9.33 -4.17
N THR A 111 -4.29 10.37 -4.98
CA THR A 111 -5.52 11.18 -5.00
C THR A 111 -6.71 10.36 -5.49
N ALA A 112 -6.54 9.57 -6.55
CA ALA A 112 -7.59 8.73 -7.12
C ALA A 112 -8.04 7.64 -6.13
N VAL A 113 -7.10 6.96 -5.48
CA VAL A 113 -7.39 5.95 -4.44
C VAL A 113 -8.07 6.59 -3.23
N GLY A 114 -7.57 7.75 -2.77
CA GLY A 114 -8.18 8.49 -1.66
C GLY A 114 -9.61 8.94 -1.97
N ALA A 115 -9.87 9.42 -3.18
CA ALA A 115 -11.20 9.78 -3.65
C ALA A 115 -12.13 8.56 -3.79
N TYR A 116 -11.59 7.41 -4.23
CA TYR A 116 -12.34 6.17 -4.33
C TYR A 116 -12.79 5.64 -2.96
N MET A 117 -11.87 5.56 -1.99
CA MET A 117 -12.19 5.16 -0.60
C MET A 117 -13.24 6.07 0.02
N ALA A 118 -13.23 7.35 -0.33
CA ALA A 118 -14.16 8.33 0.21
C ALA A 118 -15.59 8.17 -0.28
N ARG A 119 -15.76 7.79 -1.55
CA ARG A 119 -17.06 7.51 -2.16
C ARG A 119 -17.79 6.38 -1.42
N ASN A 120 -17.07 5.34 -1.01
CA ASN A 120 -17.66 4.20 -0.32
C ASN A 120 -17.93 4.48 1.19
N GLY A 121 -17.28 5.50 1.76
CA GLY A 121 -17.34 5.81 3.20
C GLY A 121 -18.23 7.00 3.59
N LYS A 122 -19.23 7.37 2.79
CA LYS A 122 -20.16 8.51 3.04
C LYS A 122 -19.46 9.86 3.33
N SER A 123 -18.22 10.07 2.87
CA SER A 123 -17.46 11.30 3.10
C SER A 123 -17.20 12.03 1.78
N HIS A 124 -17.02 13.35 1.81
CA HIS A 124 -16.74 14.14 0.61
C HIS A 124 -15.47 13.63 -0.11
N PRO A 125 -15.59 13.14 -1.37
CA PRO A 125 -14.48 12.49 -2.07
C PRO A 125 -13.25 13.37 -2.27
N LEU A 126 -13.48 14.64 -2.60
CA LEU A 126 -12.44 15.63 -2.77
C LEU A 126 -11.67 15.89 -1.47
N LEU A 127 -12.32 15.84 -0.32
CA LEU A 127 -11.70 16.15 0.98
C LEU A 127 -10.72 15.05 1.42
N LYS A 128 -11.11 13.78 1.24
CA LYS A 128 -10.23 12.65 1.56
C LYS A 128 -9.10 12.47 0.54
N GLY A 129 -9.38 12.70 -0.74
CA GLY A 129 -8.35 12.69 -1.79
C GLY A 129 -7.28 13.75 -1.55
N THR A 130 -7.68 15.00 -1.30
CA THR A 130 -6.75 16.09 -0.95
C THR A 130 -5.98 15.83 0.34
N ARG A 131 -6.62 15.25 1.37
CA ARG A 131 -5.94 14.85 2.60
C ARG A 131 -4.85 13.80 2.34
N MET A 132 -5.11 12.80 1.50
CA MET A 132 -4.08 11.81 1.14
C MET A 132 -2.97 12.43 0.30
N ALA A 133 -3.29 13.30 -0.66
CA ALA A 133 -2.29 14.06 -1.42
C ALA A 133 -1.41 14.92 -0.51
N PHE A 134 -1.97 15.54 0.54
CA PHE A 134 -1.23 16.31 1.54
C PHE A 134 -0.20 15.45 2.28
N PHE A 135 -0.58 14.26 2.75
CA PHE A 135 0.38 13.33 3.36
C PHE A 135 1.45 12.85 2.36
N GLY A 136 1.07 12.60 1.11
CA GLY A 136 2.03 12.30 0.04
C GLY A 136 3.04 13.42 -0.20
N GLY A 137 2.56 14.67 -0.19
CA GLY A 137 3.41 15.86 -0.30
C GLY A 137 4.37 16.03 0.88
N ILE A 138 3.91 15.76 2.11
CA ILE A 138 4.78 15.75 3.30
C ILE A 138 5.86 14.68 3.17
N ALA A 139 5.49 13.45 2.77
CA ALA A 139 6.46 12.37 2.59
C ALA A 139 7.51 12.73 1.53
N PHE A 140 7.09 13.35 0.43
CA PHE A 140 8.00 13.87 -0.60
C PHE A 140 8.94 14.96 -0.06
N LEU A 141 8.41 15.94 0.69
CA LEU A 141 9.20 17.01 1.31
C LEU A 141 10.26 16.46 2.27
N VAL A 142 9.88 15.47 3.11
CA VAL A 142 10.82 14.81 4.02
C VAL A 142 11.91 14.08 3.24
N GLY A 143 11.55 13.34 2.19
CA GLY A 143 12.52 12.66 1.33
C GLY A 143 13.48 13.62 0.64
N TYR A 144 12.96 14.73 0.11
CA TYR A 144 13.75 15.77 -0.54
C TYR A 144 14.70 16.47 0.44
N LEU A 145 14.26 16.73 1.68
CA LEU A 145 15.11 17.32 2.71
C LEU A 145 16.24 16.37 3.14
N LEU A 146 15.95 15.07 3.23
CA LEU A 146 16.96 14.05 3.49
C LEU A 146 18.00 13.96 2.36
N GLU A 147 17.57 14.06 1.10
CA GLU A 147 18.48 14.10 -0.05
C GLU A 147 19.39 15.34 -0.02
N ILE A 148 18.88 16.51 0.38
CA ILE A 148 19.70 17.73 0.52
C ILE A 148 20.76 17.59 1.63
N LEU A 149 20.45 16.83 2.68
CA LEU A 149 21.32 16.70 3.85
C LEU A 149 22.49 15.72 3.66
N VAL A 150 22.36 14.77 2.72
CA VAL A 150 23.35 13.71 2.42
C VAL A 150 24.23 14.10 1.25
#